data_AF-A0A413UCT6-F1
#
_entry.id   AF-A0A413UCT6-F1
#
_cell.length_a   1.000
_cell.length_b   1.000
_cell.length_c   1.000
_cell.angle_alpha   90.00
_cell.angle_beta   90.00
_cell.angle_gamma   90.00
#
_symmetry.space_group_name_H-M   'P 1'
#
loop_
_entity.id
_entity.type
_entity.pdbx_description
1 polymer ?
#
loop_
_entity_poly.entity_id
_entity_poly.type
_entity_poly.pdbx_seq_one_letter_code
_entity_poly.pdbx_strand_id
1 'polypeptide(L)' 'MCEAEKRWLEVKSKEWEAEGIKKGIEQGIEQGIEQGSENNRKEMYQTMVDKGFSISSIASIFSVSEESIERLLMKA' A
#
# COMPACT_ATOMS: atom_id res chain seq x y z
N MET A 1 -30.42 10.48 31.83
CA MET A 1 -30.09 11.13 30.55
C MET A 1 -31.32 11.81 29.99
N CYS A 2 -31.21 13.07 29.60
CA CYS A 2 -32.30 13.80 28.95
C CYS A 2 -32.46 13.35 27.48
N GLU A 3 -33.59 13.68 26.85
CA GLU A 3 -33.84 13.32 25.43
C GLU A 3 -32.81 13.93 24.49
N ALA A 4 -32.33 15.14 24.79
CA ALA A 4 -31.30 15.81 24.01
C ALA A 4 -29.96 15.04 24.04
N GLU A 5 -29.55 14.51 25.19
CA GLU A 5 -28.34 13.69 25.32
C GLU A 5 -28.44 12.39 24.50
N LYS A 6 -29.59 11.70 24.55
CA LYS A 6 -29.81 10.48 23.75
C LYS A 6 -29.71 10.77 22.26
N ARG A 7 -30.37 11.83 21.79
CA ARG A 7 -30.35 12.23 20.38
C ARG A 7 -28.95 12.63 19.92
N TRP A 8 -28.18 13.31 20.77
CA TRP A 8 -26.80 13.65 20.47
C TRP A 8 -25.93 12.40 20.32
N LEU A 9 -26.05 11.43 21.24
CA LEU A 9 -25.30 10.16 21.16
C LEU A 9 -25.64 9.36 19.91
N GLU A 10 -26.92 9.29 19.54
CA GLU A 10 -27.36 8.60 18.32
C GLU A 10 -26.77 9.24 17.05
N VAL A 11 -26.76 10.56 16.96
CA VAL A 11 -26.15 11.29 15.84
C VAL A 11 -24.65 11.05 15.80
N LYS A 12 -23.96 11.18 16.94
CA LYS A 12 -22.52 10.96 17.02
C LYS A 12 -22.10 9.53 16.70
N SER A 13 -22.87 8.54 17.13
CA SER A 13 -22.58 7.14 16.82
C SER A 13 -22.60 6.90 15.30
N LYS A 14 -23.60 7.46 14.59
CA LYS A 14 -23.70 7.32 13.12
C LYS A 14 -22.60 8.07 12.39
N GLU A 15 -22.23 9.27 12.86
CA GLU A 15 -21.10 10.03 12.31
C GLU A 15 -19.80 9.24 12.43
N TRP A 16 -19.50 8.69 13.61
CA TRP A 16 -18.29 7.91 13.84
C TRP A 16 -18.26 6.60 13.08
N GLU A 17 -19.40 5.92 12.93
CA GLU A 17 -19.50 4.71 12.10
C GLU A 17 -19.17 5.03 10.63
N ALA A 18 -19.76 6.09 10.08
CA ALA A 18 -19.50 6.54 8.71
C ALA A 18 -18.04 6.97 8.51
N GLU A 19 -17.47 7.72 9.46
CA GLU A 19 -16.07 8.13 9.44
C GLU A 19 -15.12 6.92 9.52
N GLY A 20 -15.44 5.93 10.36
CA GLY A 20 -14.68 4.69 10.49
C GLY A 20 -14.64 3.89 9.19
N ILE A 21 -15.79 3.72 8.53
CA ILE A 21 -15.87 3.04 7.22
C ILE A 21 -15.06 3.79 6.18
N LYS A 22 -15.21 5.12 6.11
CA LYS A 22 -14.46 5.95 5.15
C LYS A 22 -12.95 5.79 5.33
N LYS A 23 -12.45 5.92 6.56
CA LYS A 23 -11.02 5.74 6.87
C LYS A 23 -10.54 4.33 6.53
N GLY A 24 -11.34 3.30 6.83
CA GLY A 24 -10.99 1.92 6.50
C GLY A 24 -10.85 1.69 5.00
N ILE A 25 -11.76 2.25 4.19
CA ILE A 25 -11.68 2.17 2.73
C ILE A 25 -10.47 2.94 2.19
N GLU A 26 -10.24 4.17 2.66
CA GLU A 26 -9.09 4.98 2.25
C GLU A 26 -7.77 4.27 2.53
N GLN A 27 -7.58 3.74 3.75
CA GLN A 27 -6.40 2.97 4.12
C GLN A 27 -6.25 1.70 3.30
N GLY A 28 -7.35 0.97 3.07
CA GLY A 28 -7.33 -0.26 2.26
C GLY A 28 -6.93 0.00 0.80
N ILE A 29 -7.41 1.10 0.21
CA ILE A 29 -7.05 1.50 -1.16
C ILE A 29 -5.57 1.90 -1.21
N GLU A 30 -5.11 2.74 -0.28
CA GLU A 30 -3.71 3.19 -0.22
C GLU A 30 -2.74 2.00 -0.10
N GLN A 31 -3.02 1.07 0.83
CA GLN A 31 -2.23 -0.16 0.98
C GLN A 31 -2.27 -1.04 -0.26
N GLY A 32 -3.46 -1.18 -0.88
CA GLY A 32 -3.62 -1.98 -2.10
C GLY A 32 -2.81 -1.42 -3.28
N ILE A 33 -2.80 -0.09 -3.45
CA ILE A 33 -2.02 0.58 -4.50
C ILE A 33 -0.52 0.43 -4.23
N GLU A 34 -0.06 0.67 -3.00
CA GLU A 34 1.36 0.51 -2.63
C GLU A 34 1.84 -0.92 -2.87
N GLN A 35 1.10 -1.91 -2.38
CA GLN A 35 1.43 -3.33 -2.53
C GLN A 35 1.40 -3.76 -4.00
N GLY A 36 0.41 -3.30 -4.78
CA GLY A 36 0.34 -3.58 -6.21
C GLY A 36 1.52 -2.99 -6.98
N SER A 37 1.92 -1.75 -6.63
CA SER A 37 3.08 -1.08 -7.22
C SER A 37 4.39 -1.79 -6.87
N GLU A 38 4.54 -2.23 -5.61
CA GLU A 38 5.70 -3.03 -5.16
C GLU A 38 5.78 -4.38 -5.89
N ASN A 39 4.66 -5.10 -6.00
CA ASN A 39 4.58 -6.38 -6.70
C ASN A 39 4.92 -6.23 -8.19
N ASN A 40 4.37 -5.20 -8.85
CA ASN A 40 4.67 -4.93 -10.26
C ASN A 40 6.18 -4.67 -10.49
N ARG A 41 6.82 -3.90 -9.60
CA ARG A 41 8.28 -3.70 -9.66
C ARG A 41 9.04 -5.01 -9.44
N LYS A 42 8.62 -5.83 -8.47
CA LYS A 42 9.24 -7.13 -8.18
C LYS A 42 9.17 -8.05 -9.40
N GLU A 43 7.99 -8.22 -10.02
CA GLU A 43 7.81 -9.05 -11.21
C GLU A 43 8.66 -8.56 -12.40
N MET A 44 8.70 -7.23 -12.61
CA MET A 44 9.52 -6.62 -13.67
C MET A 44 11.01 -6.88 -13.46
N TYR A 45 11.53 -6.62 -12.25
CA TYR A 45 12.94 -6.86 -11.94
C TYR A 45 13.31 -8.35 -12.01
N GLN A 46 12.45 -9.23 -11.49
CA GLN A 46 12.65 -10.69 -11.58
C GLN A 46 12.72 -11.12 -13.04
N THR A 47 11.80 -10.66 -13.89
CA THR A 47 11.80 -10.97 -15.32
C THR A 47 13.10 -10.55 -16.02
N MET A 48 13.70 -9.42 -15.62
CA MET A 48 14.98 -8.99 -16.18
C MET A 48 16.15 -9.84 -15.69
N VAL A 49 16.16 -10.23 -14.42
CA VAL A 49 17.15 -11.19 -13.89
C VAL A 49 17.03 -12.52 -14.62
N ASP A 50 15.82 -13.02 -14.83
CA ASP A 50 15.56 -14.27 -15.56
C ASP A 50 16.03 -14.20 -17.03
N LYS A 51 16.03 -12.99 -17.62
CA LYS A 51 16.59 -12.71 -18.95
C LYS A 51 18.10 -12.48 -18.96
N GLY A 52 18.77 -12.61 -17.82
CA GLY A 52 20.23 -12.52 -17.69
C GLY A 52 20.78 -11.12 -17.45
N PHE A 53 19.94 -10.13 -17.15
CA PHE A 53 20.42 -8.80 -16.74
C PHE A 53 21.00 -8.85 -15.33
N SER A 54 22.14 -8.19 -15.11
CA SER A 54 22.70 -8.03 -13.77
C SER A 54 21.89 -7.02 -12.94
N ILE A 55 21.89 -7.17 -11.61
CA ILE A 55 21.26 -6.22 -10.69
C ILE A 55 21.78 -4.80 -10.91
N SER A 56 23.10 -4.65 -11.10
CA SER A 56 23.73 -3.35 -11.39
C SER A 56 23.22 -2.71 -12.69
N SER A 57 23.04 -3.52 -13.75
CA SER A 57 22.46 -3.04 -15.01
C SER A 57 21.01 -2.60 -14.83
N ILE A 58 20.20 -3.34 -14.08
CA ILE A 58 18.80 -2.99 -13.79
C ILE A 58 18.75 -1.69 -12.97
N ALA A 59 19.56 -1.59 -11.91
CA ALA A 59 19.69 -0.40 -11.09
C ALA A 59 20.01 0.84 -11.93
N SER A 60 20.95 0.72 -12.86
CA SER A 60 21.31 1.78 -13.80
C SER A 60 20.15 2.17 -14.73
N ILE A 61 19.46 1.20 -15.34
CA ILE A 61 18.33 1.43 -16.27
C ILE A 61 17.20 2.20 -15.60
N PHE A 62 16.84 1.81 -14.37
CA PHE A 62 15.73 2.42 -13.63
C PHE A 62 16.17 3.56 -12.72
N SER A 63 17.47 3.88 -12.67
CA SER A 63 18.04 4.89 -11.76
C SER A 63 17.63 4.67 -10.29
N VAL A 64 17.70 3.41 -9.84
CA VAL A 64 17.44 2.99 -8.46
C VAL A 64 18.67 2.35 -7.85
N SER A 65 18.71 2.17 -6.53
CA SER A 65 19.82 1.44 -5.89
C SER A 65 19.68 -0.08 -6.08
N GLU A 66 20.82 -0.76 -6.19
CA GLU A 66 20.88 -2.24 -6.19
C GLU A 66 20.21 -2.81 -4.95
N GLU A 67 20.44 -2.20 -3.78
CA GLU A 67 19.80 -2.56 -2.51
C GLU A 67 18.25 -2.53 -2.60
N SER A 68 17.68 -1.56 -3.33
CA SER A 68 16.22 -1.49 -3.49
C SER A 68 15.67 -2.66 -4.30
N ILE A 69 16.43 -3.11 -5.31
CA ILE A 69 16.07 -4.29 -6.12
C ILE A 69 16.22 -5.56 -5.27
N GLU A 70 17.35 -5.70 -4.57
CA GLU A 70 17.62 -6.85 -3.70
C GLU A 70 16.55 -7.02 -2.63
N ARG A 71 16.15 -5.94 -1.95
CA ARG A 71 15.07 -5.98 -0.95
C ARG A 71 13.75 -6.50 -1.52
N LEU A 72 13.43 -6.17 -2.77
CA LEU A 72 12.20 -6.62 -3.43
C LEU A 72 12.27 -8.11 -3.80
N LEU A 73 13.43 -8.57 -4.27
CA LEU A 73 13.62 -9.96 -4.71
C LEU A 73 13.81 -10.93 -3.54
N MET A 74 14.43 -10.50 -2.44
CA MET A 74 14.73 -11.34 -1.27
C MET A 74 13.56 -11.55 -0.30
N LYS A 75 12.51 -10.73 -0.35
CA LYS A 75 11.30 -10.97 0.46
C LYS A 75 10.59 -12.25 -0.05
N ALA A 76 10.73 -13.33 0.73
CA ALA A 76 9.91 -14.55 0.63
C ALA A 76 8.62 -14.38 1.43
#